data_AF-A0A0L8FTD8-F1
#
_entry.id   AF-A0A0L8FTD8-F1
#
_cell.length_a   1.000
_cell.length_b   1.000
_cell.length_c   1.000
_cell.angle_alpha   90.00
_cell.angle_beta   90.00
_cell.angle_gamma   90.00
#
_symmetry.space_group_name_H-M   'P 1'
#
loop_
_entity.id
_entity.type
_entity.pdbx_description
1 polymer ?
#
loop_
_entity_poly.entity_id
_entity_poly.type
_entity_poly.pdbx_seq_one_letter_code
_entity_poly.pdbx_strand_id
1 'polypeptide(L)' 'EEPITTKGAPGEAVSYFVYLGSKISKSGGSEEDITARSKKAWQAFTILWPVWKSTAISTRTKLRLFSSN' A
#
# COMPACT_ATOMS: atom_id res chain seq x y z
N GLU A 1 9.70 24.17 11.15
CA GLU A 1 8.43 23.62 11.68
C GLU A 1 8.15 24.29 13.00
N GLU A 2 7.07 25.07 13.10
CA GLU A 2 6.61 25.57 14.39
C GLU A 2 5.86 24.46 15.14
N PRO A 3 6.06 24.32 16.47
CA PRO A 3 5.49 23.25 17.25
C PRO A 3 3.97 23.43 17.38
N ILE A 4 3.23 22.35 17.14
CA ILE A 4 1.78 22.33 17.25
C ILE A 4 1.43 22.38 18.74
N THR A 5 0.75 23.44 19.18
CA THR A 5 0.35 23.60 20.59
C THR A 5 -1.02 22.97 20.81
N THR A 6 -1.12 21.93 21.64
CA THR A 6 -2.40 21.36 22.06
C THR A 6 -2.68 21.78 23.49
N LYS A 7 -3.81 22.45 23.74
CA LYS A 7 -4.23 22.95 25.07
C LYS A 7 -3.15 23.74 25.83
N GLY A 8 -2.35 24.54 25.13
CA GLY A 8 -1.32 25.39 25.74
C GLY A 8 0.01 24.70 26.07
N ALA A 9 0.15 23.40 25.80
CA ALA A 9 1.41 22.68 25.90
C ALA A 9 1.96 22.36 24.50
N PRO A 10 3.30 22.42 24.29
CA PRO A 10 3.91 21.96 23.05
C PRO A 10 3.62 20.47 22.86
N GLY A 11 3.08 20.10 21.70
CA GLY A 11 2.85 18.70 21.35
C GLY A 11 4.16 17.93 21.25
N GLU A 12 4.19 16.70 21.77
CA GLU A 12 5.37 15.82 21.66
C GLU A 12 5.65 15.47 20.20
N ALA A 13 6.90 15.70 19.77
CA ALA A 13 7.36 15.27 18.47
C ALA A 13 7.74 13.79 18.51
N VAL A 14 6.86 12.94 17.96
CA VAL A 14 7.10 11.50 17.87
C VAL A 14 7.81 11.17 16.53
N SER A 15 8.87 10.37 16.59
CA SER A 15 9.67 10.00 15.40
C SER A 15 8.93 9.04 14.46
N TYR A 16 8.07 8.18 15.01
CA TYR A 16 7.16 7.33 14.26
C TYR A 16 5.92 6.98 15.08
N PHE A 17 4.77 6.77 14.43
CA PHE A 17 3.57 6.23 15.05
C PHE A 17 2.99 5.14 14.17
N VAL A 18 2.30 4.17 14.78
CA VAL A 18 1.62 3.09 14.05
C VAL A 18 0.17 3.50 13.89
N TYR A 19 -0.27 3.66 12.64
CA TYR A 19 -1.65 3.95 12.29
C TYR A 19 -2.18 2.86 11.38
N LEU A 20 -3.26 2.20 11.81
CA LEU A 20 -3.93 1.12 11.06
C LEU A 20 -2.95 0.03 10.55
N GLY A 21 -1.92 -0.28 11.34
CA GLY A 21 -0.91 -1.29 11.02
C GLY A 21 0.26 -0.79 10.15
N SER A 22 0.22 0.45 9.66
CA SER A 22 1.33 1.07 8.95
C SER A 22 2.16 1.96 9.88
N LYS A 23 3.48 1.82 9.83
CA LYS A 23 4.42 2.67 10.57
C LYS A 23 4.62 3.96 9.80
N ILE A 24 4.07 5.06 10.31
CA ILE A 24 4.22 6.40 9.76
C ILE A 24 5.39 7.05 10.49
N SER A 25 6.45 7.39 9.77
CA SER A 25 7.61 8.10 10.32
C SER A 25 7.72 9.50 9.73
N LYS A 26 8.32 10.44 10.48
CA LYS A 26 8.61 11.79 9.97
C LYS A 26 9.50 11.81 8.72
N SER A 27 10.31 10.77 8.50
CA SER A 27 11.34 10.72 7.45
C SER A 27 10.92 9.96 6.18
N GLY A 28 9.66 9.56 6.03
CA GLY A 28 9.19 8.96 4.77
C GLY A 28 8.70 7.51 4.82
N GLY A 29 8.87 6.77 5.93
CA GLY A 29 8.55 5.32 6.09
C GLY A 29 7.25 4.75 5.48
N SER A 30 6.24 5.59 5.24
CA SER A 30 5.02 5.21 4.52
C SER A 30 5.22 5.08 3.01
N GLU A 31 6.10 5.89 2.41
CA GLU A 31 6.42 5.88 0.99
C GLU A 31 7.11 4.56 0.60
N GLU A 32 8.00 4.04 1.44
CA GLU A 32 8.63 2.74 1.21
C GLU A 32 7.60 1.60 1.28
N ASP A 33 6.67 1.62 2.24
CA ASP A 33 5.61 0.62 2.36
C ASP A 33 4.63 0.66 1.16
N ILE A 34 4.20 1.85 0.77
CA ILE A 34 3.35 2.06 -0.42
C ILE A 34 4.06 1.57 -1.67
N THR A 35 5.35 1.87 -1.81
CA THR A 35 6.18 1.42 -2.92
C THR A 35 6.33 -0.09 -2.93
N ALA A 36 6.58 -0.71 -1.77
CA ALA A 36 6.70 -2.16 -1.64
C ALA A 36 5.40 -2.87 -2.00
N ARG A 37 4.26 -2.38 -1.52
CA ARG A 37 2.92 -2.90 -1.87
C ARG A 37 2.63 -2.76 -3.35
N SER A 38 2.95 -1.60 -3.93
CA SER A 38 2.78 -1.35 -5.36
C SER A 38 3.64 -2.31 -6.20
N LYS A 39 4.90 -2.53 -5.82
CA LYS A 39 5.79 -3.49 -6.50
C LYS A 39 5.24 -4.92 -6.45
N LYS A 40 4.72 -5.37 -5.30
CA LYS A 40 4.09 -6.70 -5.17
C LYS A 40 2.85 -6.85 -6.07
N ALA A 41 1.99 -5.83 -6.10
CA ALA A 41 0.81 -5.84 -6.97
C ALA A 41 1.19 -5.88 -8.45
N TRP A 42 2.19 -5.09 -8.86
CA TRP A 42 2.75 -5.12 -10.21
C TRP A 42 3.32 -6.48 -10.57
N GLN A 43 4.07 -7.11 -9.67
CA GLN A 43 4.61 -8.47 -9.87
C GLN A 43 3.50 -9.50 -10.06
N ALA A 44 2.45 -9.47 -9.23
CA ALA A 44 1.31 -10.37 -9.40
C ALA A 44 0.61 -10.16 -10.75
N PHE A 45 0.44 -8.90 -11.17
CA PHE A 45 -0.16 -8.55 -12.45
C PHE A 45 0.68 -9.02 -13.64
N THR A 46 2.00 -8.86 -13.58
CA THR A 46 2.92 -9.31 -14.65
C THR A 46 2.97 -10.83 -14.76
N ILE A 47 2.99 -11.55 -13.64
CA ILE A 47 2.93 -13.02 -13.63
C ILE A 47 1.64 -13.51 -14.32
N LEU A 48 0.51 -12.84 -14.07
CA LEU A 48 -0.78 -13.21 -14.65
C LEU A 48 -1.02 -12.66 -16.05
N TRP A 49 -0.08 -11.88 -16.62
CA TRP A 49 -0.23 -11.26 -17.93
C TRP A 49 -0.63 -12.24 -19.06
N PRO A 50 -0.06 -13.46 -19.18
CA PRO A 50 -0.48 -14.41 -20.20
C PRO A 50 -1.94 -14.84 -20.04
N VAL A 51 -2.42 -15.00 -18.81
CA VAL A 51 -3.82 -15.33 -18.50
C VAL A 51 -4.74 -14.18 -18.94
N TRP A 52 -4.35 -12.93 -18.67
CA TRP A 52 -5.10 -11.75 -19.09
C TRP A 52 -5.20 -11.64 -20.63
N LYS A 53 -4.12 -11.93 -21.35
CA LYS A 53 -4.07 -11.91 -22.82
C LYS A 53 -4.78 -13.08 -23.49
N SER A 54 -4.93 -14.21 -22.81
CA SER A 54 -5.53 -15.41 -23.39
C SER A 54 -7.00 -15.21 -23.78
N THR A 55 -7.35 -15.46 -25.04
CA THR A 55 -8.74 -15.47 -25.51
C THR A 55 -9.45 -16.79 -25.19
N ALA A 56 -8.70 -17.85 -24.89
CA ALA A 56 -9.24 -19.16 -24.52
C ALA A 56 -9.92 -19.17 -23.13
N ILE A 57 -9.58 -18.20 -22.28
CA ILE A 57 -10.16 -18.06 -20.94
C ILE A 57 -11.22 -16.96 -20.96
N SER A 58 -12.44 -17.28 -20.52
CA SER A 58 -13.51 -16.30 -20.46
C SER A 58 -13.22 -15.19 -19.45
N THR A 59 -13.74 -13.98 -19.69
CA THR A 59 -13.64 -12.85 -18.75
C THR A 59 -14.20 -13.20 -17.38
N ARG A 60 -15.31 -13.95 -17.31
CA ARG A 60 -15.91 -14.42 -16.06
C ARG A 60 -14.92 -15.28 -15.26
N THR A 61 -14.22 -16.20 -15.91
CA THR A 61 -13.22 -17.06 -15.25
C THR A 61 -12.02 -16.25 -14.76
N LYS A 62 -11.53 -15.30 -15.57
CA LYS A 62 -10.43 -14.39 -15.17
C LYS A 62 -10.78 -13.56 -13.92
N LEU A 63 -12.00 -13.03 -13.87
CA LEU A 63 -12.48 -12.28 -12.70
C LEU A 63 -12.58 -13.16 -11.45
N ARG A 64 -13.04 -14.42 -11.59
CA ARG A 64 -13.09 -15.36 -10.46
C ARG A 64 -11.70 -15.67 -9.91
N LEU A 65 -10.71 -15.86 -10.79
CA LEU A 65 -9.30 -16.08 -10.39
C LEU A 65 -8.71 -14.86 -9.67
N PHE A 66 -9.05 -13.65 -10.10
CA PHE A 66 -8.62 -12.43 -9.40
C PHE A 66 -9.23 -12.34 -8.00
N SER A 67 -10.51 -12.69 -7.86
CA SER A 67 -11.22 -12.65 -6.57
C SER A 67 -10.90 -13.80 -5.61
N SER A 68 -10.11 -14.81 -6.03
CA SER A 68 -9.80 -15.98 -5.20
C SER A 68 -8.47 -15.86 -4.43
N ASN A 69 -7.92 -14.66 -4.30
CA ASN A 69 -6.80 -14.34 -3.39
C ASN A 69 -7.32 -13.87 -2.04
#